data_AF-A0A0A1CRQ4-F1
#
_entry.id   AF-A0A0A1CRQ4-F1
#
_cell.length_a   1.000
_cell.length_b   1.000
_cell.length_c   1.000
_cell.angle_alpha   90.00
_cell.angle_beta   90.00
_cell.angle_gamma   90.00
#
_symmetry.space_group_name_H-M   'P 1'
#
loop_
_entity.id
_entity.type
_entity.pdbx_description
1 polymer ?
#
loop_
_entity_poly.entity_id
_entity_poly.type
_entity_poly.pdbx_seq_one_letter_code
_entity_poly.pdbx_strand_id
1 'polypeptide(L)'
;MSIVVVYESMFGNTRRIALAIAEGLAPFGVVVTANVNDKLAEEAARSANLVVLGGPTHVHGMTRPASREEATTWANDTSRNLTLEPSAPGTGVREWIKDLELVPALCAAFDTRRDMARILSGAASGHIEHALTKRGSRAVISAESFLVSKDNTLDDGELARARTWGTSVGKAMETFIHH
;
A
#
# COMPACT_ATOMS: atom_id res chain seq x y z
N MET A 1 7.62 18.79 1.93
CA MET A 1 8.35 17.55 2.28
C MET A 1 8.41 16.64 1.05
N SER A 2 9.30 15.64 1.01
CA SER A 2 9.31 14.61 -0.04
C SER A 2 8.59 13.37 0.49
N ILE A 3 7.55 12.94 -0.21
CA ILE A 3 6.69 11.82 0.19
C ILE A 3 6.62 10.84 -0.98
N VAL A 4 6.76 9.56 -0.71
CA VAL A 4 6.52 8.51 -1.70
C VAL A 4 5.35 7.63 -1.28
N VAL A 5 4.39 7.41 -2.17
CA VAL A 5 3.32 6.42 -2.03
C VAL A 5 3.65 5.25 -2.95
N VAL A 6 4.05 4.13 -2.36
CA VAL A 6 4.42 2.92 -3.09
C VAL A 6 3.35 1.86 -2.90
N TYR A 7 2.98 1.16 -3.97
CA TYR A 7 1.96 0.13 -3.88
C TYR A 7 2.23 -1.11 -4.74
N GLU A 8 1.67 -2.23 -4.31
CA GLU A 8 1.43 -3.41 -5.14
C GLU A 8 -0.06 -3.50 -5.47
N SER A 9 -0.41 -3.89 -6.70
CA SER A 9 -1.81 -4.14 -7.07
C SER A 9 -1.90 -5.18 -8.19
N MET A 10 -2.83 -6.12 -8.06
CA MET A 10 -3.13 -7.09 -9.12
C MET A 10 -4.34 -6.71 -9.95
N PHE A 11 -5.39 -6.19 -9.31
CA PHE A 11 -6.68 -5.91 -9.96
C PHE A 11 -7.13 -4.46 -9.72
N GLY A 12 -6.18 -3.57 -9.44
CA GLY A 12 -6.36 -2.12 -9.43
C GLY A 12 -6.98 -1.46 -8.20
N ASN A 13 -7.61 -2.21 -7.29
CA ASN A 13 -8.18 -1.60 -6.08
C ASN A 13 -7.12 -0.93 -5.20
N THR A 14 -5.99 -1.59 -4.96
CA THR A 14 -4.89 -1.01 -4.16
C THR A 14 -4.28 0.21 -4.84
N ARG A 15 -4.14 0.21 -6.19
CA ARG A 15 -3.70 1.39 -6.94
C ARG A 15 -4.64 2.57 -6.73
N ARG A 16 -5.96 2.36 -6.85
CA ARG A 16 -6.97 3.41 -6.65
C ARG A 16 -6.91 4.01 -5.24
N ILE A 17 -6.71 3.17 -4.23
CA ILE A 17 -6.50 3.62 -2.84
C ILE A 17 -5.19 4.41 -2.71
N ALA A 18 -4.08 3.93 -3.28
CA ALA A 18 -2.80 4.64 -3.27
C ALA A 18 -2.90 6.05 -3.86
N LEU A 19 -3.58 6.19 -5.00
CA LEU A 19 -3.81 7.49 -5.64
C LEU A 19 -4.69 8.41 -4.78
N ALA A 20 -5.75 7.87 -4.18
CA ALA A 20 -6.60 8.64 -3.26
C ALA A 20 -5.84 9.11 -2.01
N ILE A 21 -4.95 8.29 -1.46
CA ILE A 21 -4.05 8.67 -0.36
C ILE A 21 -3.09 9.77 -0.80
N ALA A 22 -2.50 9.65 -1.99
CA ALA A 22 -1.60 10.66 -2.56
C ALA A 22 -2.31 12.02 -2.73
N GLU A 23 -3.56 12.03 -3.19
CA GLU A 23 -4.40 13.25 -3.25
C GLU A 23 -4.54 13.91 -1.87
N GLY A 24 -4.77 13.12 -0.81
CA GLY A 24 -4.86 13.62 0.57
C GLY A 24 -3.55 14.15 1.15
N LEU A 25 -2.41 13.67 0.64
CA LEU A 25 -1.04 14.05 1.05
C LEU A 25 -0.50 15.27 0.29
N ALA A 26 -1.07 15.60 -0.87
CA ALA A 26 -0.59 16.68 -1.74
C ALA A 26 -0.40 18.04 -1.04
N PRO A 27 -1.23 18.46 -0.05
CA PRO A 27 -1.00 19.70 0.68
C PRO A 27 0.25 19.73 1.56
N PHE A 28 0.86 18.57 1.87
CA PHE A 28 1.96 18.44 2.83
C PHE A 28 3.35 18.29 2.17
N GLY A 29 3.39 18.17 0.83
CA GLY A 29 4.66 18.03 0.12
C GLY A 29 4.55 17.55 -1.32
N VAL A 30 5.72 17.34 -1.93
CA VAL A 30 5.85 16.69 -3.23
C VAL A 30 5.57 15.20 -3.03
N VAL A 31 4.54 14.68 -3.70
CA VAL A 31 4.14 13.28 -3.61
C VAL A 31 4.50 12.56 -4.91
N VAL A 32 5.35 11.54 -4.81
CA VAL A 32 5.62 10.59 -5.90
C VAL A 32 4.79 9.34 -5.64
N THR A 33 4.06 8.86 -6.66
CA THR A 33 3.30 7.62 -6.55
C THR A 33 3.83 6.60 -7.55
N ALA A 34 4.16 5.40 -7.10
CA ALA A 34 4.79 4.37 -7.92
C ALA A 34 4.35 2.95 -7.53
N ASN A 35 4.31 2.05 -8.50
CA ASN A 35 4.16 0.62 -8.23
C ASN A 35 5.52 0.06 -7.74
N VAL A 36 5.52 -0.98 -6.90
CA VAL A 36 6.76 -1.66 -6.43
C VAL A 36 7.65 -2.19 -7.56
N ASN A 37 7.10 -2.44 -8.75
CA ASN A 37 7.84 -2.89 -9.93
C ASN A 37 8.35 -1.72 -10.81
N ASP A 38 8.04 -0.47 -10.45
CA ASP A 38 8.58 0.72 -11.13
C ASP A 38 9.91 1.11 -10.47
N LYS A 39 10.95 1.38 -11.29
CA LYS A 39 12.25 1.86 -10.81
C LYS A 39 12.14 3.15 -10.00
N LEU A 40 11.15 3.98 -10.33
CA LEU A 40 10.87 5.22 -9.62
C LEU A 40 10.55 4.98 -8.14
N ALA A 41 9.99 3.82 -7.75
CA ALA A 41 9.63 3.52 -6.36
C ALA A 41 10.86 3.54 -5.45
N GLU A 42 11.95 2.87 -5.83
CA GLU A 42 13.18 2.84 -5.05
C GLU A 42 13.91 4.20 -5.07
N GLU A 43 13.95 4.85 -6.23
CA GLU A 43 14.59 6.16 -6.40
C GLU A 43 13.92 7.22 -5.53
N ALA A 44 12.58 7.26 -5.53
CA ALA A 44 11.82 8.17 -4.69
C ALA A 44 11.96 7.82 -3.20
N ALA A 45 11.92 6.53 -2.84
CA ALA A 45 12.10 6.09 -1.45
C ALA A 45 13.45 6.50 -0.87
N ARG A 46 14.55 6.44 -1.63
CA ARG A 46 15.89 6.84 -1.14
C ARG A 46 15.99 8.28 -0.64
N SER A 47 15.14 9.18 -1.16
CA SER A 47 15.17 10.61 -0.85
C SER A 47 13.94 11.12 -0.10
N ALA A 48 12.97 10.24 0.16
CA ALA A 48 11.71 10.60 0.82
C ALA A 48 11.91 10.76 2.34
N ASN A 49 11.17 11.71 2.91
CA ASN A 49 11.02 11.81 4.36
C ASN A 49 10.04 10.76 4.90
N LEU A 50 9.04 10.43 4.09
CA LEU A 50 7.95 9.50 4.41
C LEU A 50 7.73 8.52 3.25
N VAL A 51 7.66 7.23 3.58
CA VAL A 51 7.09 6.19 2.70
C VAL A 51 5.70 5.78 3.17
N VAL A 52 4.71 5.87 2.28
CA VAL A 52 3.40 5.27 2.47
C VAL A 52 3.31 4.03 1.59
N LEU A 53 3.29 2.85 2.21
CA LEU A 53 3.42 1.57 1.51
C LEU A 53 2.15 0.73 1.66
N GLY A 54 1.63 0.20 0.56
CA GLY A 54 0.46 -0.67 0.64
C GLY A 54 0.38 -1.76 -0.40
N GLY A 55 -0.34 -2.82 -0.04
CA GLY A 55 -0.52 -3.99 -0.89
C GLY A 55 -1.87 -4.65 -0.61
N PRO A 56 -2.30 -5.60 -1.44
CA PRO A 56 -3.47 -6.40 -1.13
C PRO A 56 -3.19 -7.39 -0.01
N THR A 57 -4.20 -7.66 0.81
CA THR A 57 -4.14 -8.72 1.82
C THR A 57 -4.38 -10.08 1.19
N HIS A 58 -3.45 -11.00 1.39
CA HIS A 58 -3.59 -12.42 1.13
C HIS A 58 -3.42 -13.20 2.43
N VAL A 59 -4.32 -14.16 2.72
CA VAL A 59 -4.28 -15.11 3.85
C VAL A 59 -3.32 -14.70 4.98
N HIS A 60 -3.81 -13.86 5.90
CA HIS A 60 -3.08 -13.38 7.08
C HIS A 60 -1.90 -12.43 6.83
N GLY A 61 -1.71 -11.81 5.65
CA GLY A 61 -0.68 -10.78 5.48
C GLY A 61 -0.38 -10.33 4.06
N MET A 62 0.86 -9.88 3.83
CA MET A 62 1.38 -9.52 2.51
C MET A 62 1.40 -10.72 1.57
N THR A 63 1.25 -10.44 0.28
CA THR A 63 1.32 -11.42 -0.81
C THR A 63 2.65 -12.18 -0.84
N ARG A 64 2.65 -13.27 -1.60
CA ARG A 64 3.81 -14.13 -1.90
C ARG A 64 3.85 -14.38 -3.41
N PRO A 65 5.00 -14.82 -3.97
CA PRO A 65 5.10 -15.12 -5.40
C PRO A 65 3.99 -16.06 -5.89
N ALA A 66 3.75 -17.15 -5.16
CA ALA A 66 2.68 -18.11 -5.47
C ALA A 66 1.27 -17.48 -5.48
N SER A 67 0.99 -16.52 -4.59
CA SER A 67 -0.31 -15.82 -4.57
C SER A 67 -0.47 -14.88 -5.77
N ARG A 68 0.63 -14.32 -6.29
CA ARG A 68 0.62 -13.50 -7.50
C ARG A 68 0.44 -14.35 -8.76
N GLU A 69 1.06 -15.54 -8.80
CA GLU A 69 0.82 -16.53 -9.86
C GLU A 69 -0.65 -17.02 -9.87
N GLU A 70 -1.23 -17.22 -8.68
CA GLU A 70 -2.64 -17.55 -8.55
C GLU A 70 -3.55 -16.43 -9.08
N ALA A 71 -3.19 -15.16 -8.86
CA ALA A 71 -3.93 -14.02 -9.41
C ALA A 71 -3.95 -14.03 -10.95
N THR A 72 -2.86 -14.45 -11.60
CA THR A 72 -2.83 -14.67 -13.06
C THR A 72 -3.81 -15.76 -13.48
N THR A 73 -3.89 -16.85 -12.72
CA THR A 73 -4.85 -17.93 -12.99
C THR A 73 -6.30 -17.43 -12.86
N TRP A 74 -6.60 -16.61 -11.84
CA TRP A 74 -7.92 -16.02 -11.66
C TRP A 74 -8.31 -15.05 -12.78
N ALA A 75 -7.36 -14.32 -13.36
CA ALA A 75 -7.63 -13.43 -14.49
C ALA A 75 -7.97 -14.19 -15.78
N ASN A 76 -7.47 -15.41 -15.94
CA ASN A 76 -7.81 -16.28 -17.07
C ASN A 76 -9.19 -16.96 -16.91
N ASP A 77 -9.73 -16.98 -15.70
CA ASP A 77 -11.08 -17.47 -15.42
C ASP A 77 -12.11 -16.37 -15.71
N THR A 78 -12.67 -16.41 -16.92
CA THR A 78 -13.67 -15.43 -17.40
C THR A 78 -14.90 -15.29 -16.50
N SER A 79 -15.22 -16.30 -15.67
CA SER A 79 -16.34 -16.23 -14.72
C SER A 79 -16.11 -15.23 -13.58
N ARG A 80 -14.85 -14.86 -13.31
CA ARG A 80 -14.47 -13.96 -12.21
C ARG A 80 -14.48 -12.49 -12.59
N ASN A 81 -14.53 -12.17 -13.89
CA ASN A 81 -14.50 -10.81 -14.41
C ASN A 81 -13.35 -9.96 -13.83
N LEU A 82 -12.16 -10.55 -13.73
CA LEU A 82 -10.95 -9.89 -13.23
C LEU A 82 -10.02 -9.54 -14.38
N THR A 83 -9.51 -8.30 -14.38
CA THR A 83 -8.45 -7.88 -15.30
C THR A 83 -7.17 -7.65 -14.52
N LEU A 84 -6.13 -8.40 -14.87
CA LEU A 84 -4.82 -8.27 -14.22
C LEU A 84 -4.12 -6.97 -14.67
N GLU A 85 -3.56 -6.22 -13.74
CA GLU A 85 -2.71 -5.07 -14.06
C GLU A 85 -1.39 -5.56 -14.69
N PRO A 86 -0.85 -4.85 -15.70
CA PRO A 86 0.40 -5.26 -16.36
C PRO A 86 1.60 -5.40 -15.40
N SER A 87 1.61 -4.62 -14.32
CA SER A 87 2.65 -4.65 -13.28
C SER A 87 2.39 -5.66 -12.15
N ALA A 88 1.33 -6.46 -12.25
CA ALA A 88 0.99 -7.46 -11.24
C ALA A 88 1.95 -8.68 -11.21
N PRO A 89 2.42 -9.21 -12.37
CA PRO A 89 3.46 -10.21 -12.37
C PRO A 89 4.79 -9.55 -11.98
N GLY A 90 5.36 -9.91 -10.84
CA GLY A 90 6.65 -9.34 -10.40
C GLY A 90 6.89 -9.41 -8.89
N THR A 91 7.70 -8.47 -8.43
CA THR A 91 8.00 -8.20 -7.03
C THR A 91 6.74 -7.70 -6.32
N GLY A 92 6.48 -8.19 -5.11
CA GLY A 92 5.45 -7.65 -4.23
C GLY A 92 6.05 -6.76 -3.15
N VAL A 93 5.18 -6.17 -2.33
CA VAL A 93 5.58 -5.30 -1.21
C VAL A 93 6.53 -6.03 -0.25
N ARG A 94 6.32 -7.33 -0.03
CA ARG A 94 7.16 -8.14 0.85
C ARG A 94 8.62 -8.15 0.41
N GLU A 95 8.86 -8.45 -0.86
CA GLU A 95 10.20 -8.53 -1.43
C GLU A 95 10.79 -7.13 -1.58
N TRP A 96 9.97 -6.16 -2.01
CA TRP A 96 10.38 -4.76 -2.12
C TRP A 96 10.91 -4.19 -0.79
N ILE A 97 10.21 -4.40 0.32
CA ILE A 97 10.70 -3.96 1.65
C ILE A 97 12.03 -4.63 1.99
N LYS A 98 12.22 -5.91 1.64
CA LYS A 98 13.44 -6.65 1.94
C LYS A 98 14.63 -6.11 1.15
N ASP A 99 14.40 -5.70 -0.09
CA ASP A 99 15.47 -5.33 -1.02
C ASP A 99 15.78 -3.83 -1.02
N LEU A 100 14.95 -3.00 -0.35
CA LEU A 100 15.30 -1.61 -0.05
C LEU A 100 16.69 -1.51 0.59
N GLU A 101 17.55 -0.64 0.07
CA GLU A 101 18.86 -0.37 0.67
C GLU A 101 18.70 0.47 1.96
N LEU A 102 17.92 1.55 1.87
CA LEU A 102 17.60 2.45 2.97
C LEU A 102 16.08 2.61 3.07
N VAL A 103 15.53 2.52 4.28
CA VAL A 103 14.14 2.86 4.54
C VAL A 103 14.04 4.33 4.96
N PRO A 104 13.04 5.09 4.46
CA PRO A 104 12.75 6.42 4.99
C PRO A 104 12.57 6.42 6.51
N ALA A 105 12.88 7.55 7.13
CA ALA A 105 12.78 7.69 8.58
C ALA A 105 11.34 7.54 9.10
N LEU A 106 10.35 7.93 8.29
CA LEU A 106 8.94 7.85 8.62
C LEU A 106 8.22 6.89 7.67
N CYS A 107 7.23 6.16 8.20
CA CYS A 107 6.35 5.33 7.39
C CYS A 107 4.87 5.45 7.77
N ALA A 108 4.02 5.07 6.83
CA ALA A 108 2.63 4.68 7.08
C ALA A 108 2.31 3.46 6.19
N ALA A 109 1.40 2.60 6.64
CA ALA A 109 1.04 1.39 5.90
C ALA A 109 -0.46 1.31 5.65
N PHE A 110 -0.83 0.80 4.48
CA PHE A 110 -2.23 0.50 4.17
C PHE A 110 -2.38 -0.84 3.46
N ASP A 111 -3.59 -1.36 3.42
CA ASP A 111 -3.93 -2.48 2.55
C ASP A 111 -5.32 -2.37 1.95
N THR A 112 -5.56 -3.21 0.95
CA THR A 112 -6.92 -3.54 0.52
C THR A 112 -7.22 -4.98 0.90
N ARG A 113 -8.37 -5.23 1.50
CA ARG A 113 -8.78 -6.56 1.93
C ARG A 113 -10.25 -6.80 1.64
N ARG A 114 -10.59 -8.09 1.47
CA ARG A 114 -12.00 -8.48 1.40
C ARG A 114 -12.67 -8.23 2.74
N ASP A 115 -13.94 -7.82 2.69
CA ASP A 115 -14.78 -7.72 3.89
C ASP A 115 -15.12 -9.12 4.44
N MET A 116 -14.15 -9.70 5.15
CA MET A 116 -14.28 -10.93 5.93
C MET A 116 -13.88 -10.59 7.36
N ALA A 117 -14.70 -10.96 8.36
CA ALA A 117 -14.56 -10.55 9.75
C ALA A 117 -13.09 -10.39 10.23
N ARG A 118 -12.73 -9.18 10.69
CA ARG A 118 -11.37 -8.79 11.17
C ARG A 118 -10.80 -9.72 12.25
N ILE A 119 -11.66 -10.47 12.93
CA ILE A 119 -11.34 -11.32 14.08
C ILE A 119 -10.54 -12.59 13.70
N LEU A 120 -10.49 -12.96 12.41
CA LEU A 120 -9.86 -14.22 11.96
C LEU A 120 -8.74 -14.03 10.91
N SER A 121 -8.40 -12.81 10.50
CA SER A 121 -7.39 -12.59 9.46
C SER A 121 -6.51 -11.37 9.77
N GLY A 122 -5.21 -11.61 9.99
CA GLY A 122 -4.22 -10.53 9.99
C GLY A 122 -4.29 -9.73 8.68
N ALA A 123 -4.00 -8.44 8.78
CA ALA A 123 -4.01 -7.48 7.67
C ALA A 123 -2.59 -7.33 7.09
N ALA A 124 -2.45 -7.18 5.78
CA ALA A 124 -1.15 -6.89 5.17
C ALA A 124 -0.57 -5.58 5.73
N SER A 125 -1.41 -4.58 5.99
CA SER A 125 -1.00 -3.26 6.48
C SER A 125 -0.20 -3.33 7.78
N GLY A 126 -0.64 -4.14 8.75
CA GLY A 126 0.11 -4.36 10.01
C GLY A 126 1.45 -5.07 9.80
N HIS A 127 1.52 -6.03 8.86
CA HIS A 127 2.79 -6.70 8.52
C HIS A 127 3.76 -5.79 7.77
N ILE A 128 3.24 -4.89 6.93
CA ILE A 128 4.03 -3.87 6.23
C ILE A 128 4.63 -2.90 7.24
N GLU A 129 3.82 -2.36 8.15
CA GLU A 129 4.27 -1.46 9.21
C GLU A 129 5.34 -2.13 10.07
N HIS A 130 5.11 -3.36 10.52
CA HIS A 130 6.08 -4.11 11.32
C HIS A 130 7.41 -4.33 10.56
N ALA A 131 7.35 -4.66 9.27
CA ALA A 131 8.56 -4.88 8.48
C ALA A 131 9.37 -3.60 8.27
N LEU A 132 8.72 -2.45 8.03
CA LEU A 132 9.38 -1.16 7.90
C LEU A 132 9.98 -0.67 9.23
N THR A 133 9.24 -0.82 10.33
CA THR A 133 9.68 -0.39 11.66
C THR A 133 10.86 -1.22 12.19
N LYS A 134 10.86 -2.53 11.91
CA LYS A 134 12.01 -3.41 12.20
C LYS A 134 13.30 -2.97 11.50
N ARG A 135 13.18 -2.25 10.38
CA ARG A 135 14.31 -1.70 9.61
C ARG A 135 14.70 -0.28 10.03
N GLY A 136 14.08 0.29 11.07
CA GLY A 136 14.44 1.60 11.62
C GLY A 136 13.53 2.76 11.22
N SER A 137 12.46 2.51 10.44
CA SER A 137 11.43 3.52 10.18
C SER A 137 10.53 3.71 11.41
N ARG A 138 9.92 4.89 11.57
CA ARG A 138 8.90 5.17 12.58
C ARG A 138 7.53 5.35 11.93
N ALA A 139 6.54 4.58 12.38
CA ALA A 139 5.16 4.76 11.95
C ALA A 139 4.62 6.11 12.43
N VAL A 140 4.06 6.93 11.53
CA VAL A 140 3.50 8.25 11.90
C VAL A 140 2.07 8.16 12.44
N ILE A 141 1.33 7.13 12.01
CA ILE A 141 0.00 6.77 12.46
C ILE A 141 -0.18 5.26 12.25
N SER A 142 -1.14 4.65 12.94
CA SER A 142 -1.47 3.24 12.77
C SER A 142 -1.86 2.89 11.34
N ALA A 143 -1.43 1.71 10.90
CA ALA A 143 -1.80 1.11 9.64
C ALA A 143 -3.31 1.01 9.42
N GLU A 144 -3.77 1.21 8.18
CA GLU A 144 -5.19 1.27 7.81
C GLU A 144 -5.58 0.19 6.78
N SER A 145 -6.85 -0.20 6.79
CA SER A 145 -7.40 -1.16 5.84
C SER A 145 -8.56 -0.58 5.06
N PHE A 146 -8.55 -0.85 3.75
CA PHE A 146 -9.61 -0.47 2.84
C PHE A 146 -10.34 -1.69 2.30
N LEU A 147 -11.67 -1.61 2.22
CA LEU A 147 -12.54 -2.75 1.96
C LEU A 147 -12.83 -2.92 0.47
N VAL A 148 -12.76 -4.19 0.06
CA VAL A 148 -13.08 -4.64 -1.29
C VAL A 148 -14.17 -5.71 -1.19
N SER A 149 -15.21 -5.56 -1.98
CA SER A 149 -16.30 -6.53 -2.09
C SER A 149 -15.83 -7.88 -2.63
N LYS A 150 -16.72 -8.87 -2.59
CA LYS A 150 -16.46 -10.20 -3.16
C LYS A 150 -16.21 -10.15 -4.67
N ASP A 151 -16.82 -9.19 -5.35
CA ASP A 151 -16.72 -8.96 -6.80
C ASP A 151 -15.56 -8.05 -7.17
N ASN A 152 -14.56 -7.93 -6.29
CA ASN A 152 -13.35 -7.12 -6.51
C ASN A 152 -13.67 -5.64 -6.82
N THR A 153 -14.68 -5.09 -6.17
CA THR A 153 -15.02 -3.65 -6.25
C THR A 153 -14.72 -3.01 -4.91
N LEU A 154 -14.10 -1.83 -4.89
CA LEU A 154 -13.98 -1.06 -3.65
C LEU A 154 -15.37 -0.75 -3.09
N ASP A 155 -15.53 -0.93 -1.79
CA ASP A 155 -16.79 -0.59 -1.11
C ASP A 155 -17.04 0.94 -1.17
N ASP A 156 -18.30 1.32 -1.02
CA ASP A 156 -18.72 2.72 -1.12
C ASP A 156 -18.03 3.59 -0.07
N GLY A 157 -17.49 4.74 -0.51
CA GLY A 157 -16.81 5.69 0.36
C GLY A 157 -15.34 5.38 0.66
N GLU A 158 -14.81 4.21 0.30
CA GLU A 158 -13.42 3.82 0.59
C GLU A 158 -12.39 4.79 -0.03
N LEU A 159 -12.68 5.36 -1.20
CA LEU A 159 -11.82 6.40 -1.80
C LEU A 159 -11.83 7.71 -1.02
N ALA A 160 -12.97 8.11 -0.45
CA ALA A 160 -13.07 9.30 0.38
C ALA A 160 -12.38 9.09 1.73
N ARG A 161 -12.51 7.90 2.31
CA ARG A 161 -11.75 7.47 3.50
C ARG A 161 -10.25 7.50 3.22
N ALA A 162 -9.81 7.00 2.07
CA ALA A 162 -8.39 6.97 1.68
C ALA A 162 -7.78 8.37 1.58
N ARG A 163 -8.50 9.32 0.96
CA ARG A 163 -8.10 10.74 0.96
C ARG A 163 -7.99 11.33 2.36
N THR A 164 -9.02 11.10 3.17
CA THR A 164 -9.07 11.59 4.55
C THR A 164 -7.92 11.02 5.38
N TRP A 165 -7.63 9.73 5.21
CA TRP A 165 -6.50 9.08 5.87
C TRP A 165 -5.16 9.64 5.39
N GLY A 166 -4.98 9.89 4.08
CA GLY A 166 -3.80 10.58 3.55
C GLY A 166 -3.57 11.95 4.19
N THR A 167 -4.64 12.73 4.38
CA THR A 167 -4.55 14.01 5.12
C THR A 167 -4.12 13.81 6.58
N SER A 168 -4.64 12.79 7.26
CA SER A 168 -4.22 12.46 8.64
C SER A 168 -2.76 12.03 8.73
N VAL A 169 -2.27 11.24 7.76
CA VAL A 169 -0.85 10.87 7.65
C VAL A 169 0.02 12.12 7.46
N GLY A 170 -0.39 13.05 6.59
CA GLY A 170 0.31 14.31 6.37
C GLY A 170 0.42 15.17 7.64
N LYS A 171 -0.69 15.35 8.36
CA LYS A 171 -0.70 16.06 9.65
C LYS A 171 0.19 15.39 10.70
N ALA A 172 0.14 14.05 10.79
CA ALA A 172 0.96 13.31 11.72
C ALA A 172 2.45 13.45 11.40
N MET A 173 2.83 13.42 10.13
CA MET A 173 4.21 13.61 9.66
C MET A 173 4.78 14.97 10.12
N GLU A 174 4.00 16.06 10.06
CA GLU A 174 4.45 17.39 10.49
C GLU A 174 4.85 17.42 11.98
N THR A 175 4.16 16.66 12.84
CA THR A 175 4.49 16.61 14.28
C THR A 175 5.88 16.03 14.56
N PHE A 176 6.41 15.22 13.65
CA PHE A 176 7.71 14.57 13.80
C PHE A 176 8.90 15.40 13.32
N ILE A 177 8.64 16.55 12.71
CA ILE A 177 9.65 17.47 12.16
C ILE A 177 9.81 18.71 13.05
N HIS A 178 8.82 19.02 13.88
CA HIS A 178 8.88 20.08 14.88
C HIS A 178 9.49 19.64 16.23
N HIS A 179 10.09 18.45 16.29
CA HIS A 179 10.80 17.89 17.43
C HIS A 179 12.20 17.47 17.02
#